data_AF-A0A9P6RWN1-F1
#
_entry.id   AF-A0A9P6RWN1-F1
#
_cell.length_a   1.000
_cell.length_b   1.000
_cell.length_c   1.000
_cell.angle_alpha   90.00
_cell.angle_beta   90.00
_cell.angle_gamma   90.00
#
_symmetry.space_group_name_H-M   'P 1'
#
loop_
_entity.id
_entity.type
_entity.pdbx_description
1 polymer ?
#
loop_
_entity_poly.entity_id
_entity_poly.type
_entity_poly.pdbx_seq_one_letter_code
_entity_poly.pdbx_strand_id
1 'polypeptide(L)'
;MCEETRNFRIPLGGGKTGTMGDLYDATPKEYISKVMLEEKVFDTWYHRRFVLLGDACHKLNPAGGHGAVSAMHDSIALANLLYAMPSKTSDEISRIFEEYREERYPAVIESFNSGQQLSKIHQAGYVGAVVSFLMSHIPMWLWKIMMAQTVRFRPQVGFMKRIELKGTIAPVFSPSEEKARDVFENQQKGNSAATV
;
A
#
# COMPACT_ATOMS: atom_id res chain seq x y z
N MET A 1 -24.18 -10.27 12.03
CA MET A 1 -23.17 -9.19 12.19
C MET A 1 -23.43 -8.30 13.41
N CYS A 2 -24.46 -7.44 13.45
CA CYS A 2 -24.68 -6.56 14.61
C CYS A 2 -24.86 -7.35 15.91
N GLU A 3 -25.66 -8.41 15.89
CA GLU A 3 -25.80 -9.32 17.05
C GLU A 3 -24.50 -10.05 17.41
N GLU A 4 -23.81 -10.62 16.42
CA GLU A 4 -22.54 -11.36 16.61
C GLU A 4 -21.43 -10.51 17.24
N THR A 5 -21.39 -9.21 16.92
CA THR A 5 -20.33 -8.29 17.35
C THR A 5 -20.78 -7.39 18.49
N ARG A 6 -22.02 -7.50 18.95
CA ARG A 6 -22.62 -6.62 19.97
C ARG A 6 -21.79 -6.51 21.24
N ASN A 7 -21.21 -7.63 21.66
CA ASN A 7 -20.42 -7.72 22.89
C ASN A 7 -18.95 -7.29 22.74
N PHE A 8 -18.53 -6.85 21.54
CA PHE A 8 -17.16 -6.41 21.32
C PHE A 8 -16.91 -5.10 22.06
N ARG A 9 -15.87 -5.08 22.89
CA ARG A 9 -15.53 -3.89 23.69
C ARG A 9 -14.84 -2.85 22.81
N ILE A 10 -15.27 -1.61 22.94
CA ILE A 10 -14.67 -0.46 22.26
C ILE A 10 -14.31 0.65 23.26
N PRO A 11 -13.22 1.38 23.01
CA PRO A 11 -12.92 2.60 23.75
C PRO A 11 -13.87 3.72 23.30
N LEU A 12 -14.57 4.37 24.25
CA LEU A 12 -15.48 5.49 23.97
C LEU A 12 -14.86 6.87 24.27
N GLY A 13 -13.57 6.90 24.57
CA GLY A 13 -12.85 8.13 24.95
C GLY A 13 -13.07 8.53 26.43
N GLY A 14 -12.19 9.40 26.94
CA GLY A 14 -12.28 9.89 28.34
C GLY A 14 -12.15 8.79 29.41
N GLY A 15 -11.46 7.68 29.10
CA GLY A 15 -11.32 6.53 30.00
C GLY A 15 -12.56 5.62 30.09
N LYS A 16 -13.62 5.94 29.34
CA LYS A 16 -14.83 5.11 29.29
C LYS A 16 -14.67 3.98 28.29
N THR A 17 -15.14 2.80 28.68
CA THR A 17 -15.26 1.64 27.79
C THR A 17 -16.74 1.34 27.59
N GLY A 18 -17.10 0.94 26.39
CA GLY A 18 -18.44 0.49 26.04
C GLY A 18 -18.38 -0.69 25.09
N THR A 19 -19.51 -1.00 24.47
CA THR A 19 -19.63 -2.09 23.52
C THR A 19 -20.06 -1.58 22.14
N MET A 20 -19.79 -2.37 21.10
CA MET A 20 -20.38 -2.12 19.78
C MET A 20 -21.91 -2.10 19.84
N GLY A 21 -22.53 -2.85 20.75
CA GLY A 21 -23.97 -2.83 21.00
C GLY A 21 -24.50 -1.47 21.42
N ASP A 22 -23.79 -0.76 22.29
CA ASP A 22 -24.16 0.60 22.70
C ASP A 22 -24.17 1.55 21.50
N LEU A 23 -23.22 1.37 20.58
CA LEU A 23 -23.14 2.14 19.33
C LEU A 23 -24.29 1.78 18.37
N TYR A 24 -24.62 0.49 18.26
CA TYR A 24 -25.72 0.02 17.42
C TYR A 24 -27.08 0.52 17.92
N ASP A 25 -27.31 0.53 19.23
CA ASP A 25 -28.57 1.00 19.82
C ASP A 25 -28.75 2.51 19.68
N ALA A 26 -27.65 3.26 19.73
CA ALA A 26 -27.66 4.70 19.52
C ALA A 26 -27.79 5.11 18.04
N THR A 27 -27.61 4.19 17.10
CA THR A 27 -27.60 4.46 15.66
C THR A 27 -28.93 4.03 15.02
N PRO A 28 -29.70 4.95 14.41
CA PRO A 28 -30.87 4.58 13.62
C PRO A 28 -30.54 3.51 12.56
N LYS A 29 -31.42 2.50 12.41
CA LYS A 29 -31.14 1.31 11.59
C LYS A 29 -30.86 1.65 10.12
N GLU A 30 -31.47 2.72 9.61
CA GLU A 30 -31.28 3.24 8.26
C GLU A 30 -29.83 3.71 7.99
N TYR A 31 -29.05 3.99 9.03
CA TYR A 31 -27.63 4.36 8.91
C TYR A 31 -26.67 3.19 9.12
N ILE A 32 -27.19 1.97 9.35
CA ILE A 32 -26.39 0.77 9.54
C ILE A 32 -26.37 -0.05 8.25
N SER A 33 -25.24 0.00 7.53
CA SER A 33 -25.03 -0.80 6.32
C SER A 33 -24.00 -1.90 6.55
N LYS A 34 -24.33 -3.13 6.15
CA LYS A 34 -23.35 -4.22 6.06
C LYS A 34 -22.63 -4.14 4.72
N VAL A 35 -21.33 -3.88 4.75
CA VAL A 35 -20.47 -3.93 3.56
C VAL A 35 -19.73 -5.25 3.54
N MET A 36 -19.92 -6.04 2.47
CA MET A 36 -19.13 -7.25 2.26
C MET A 36 -17.77 -6.85 1.72
N LEU A 37 -16.73 -7.11 2.50
CA LEU A 37 -15.36 -6.86 2.11
C LEU A 37 -14.89 -8.03 1.24
N GLU A 38 -14.72 -7.77 -0.04
CA GLU A 38 -14.12 -8.71 -0.98
C GLU A 38 -12.62 -8.42 -1.08
N GLU A 39 -11.82 -9.47 -1.16
CA GLU A 39 -10.39 -9.38 -1.36
C GLU A 39 -10.01 -10.15 -2.62
N LYS A 40 -9.21 -9.53 -3.49
CA LYS A 40 -8.74 -10.19 -4.72
C LYS A 40 -7.50 -9.51 -5.24
N VAL A 41 -6.50 -10.31 -5.62
CA VAL A 41 -5.42 -9.88 -6.50
C VAL A 41 -5.60 -10.63 -7.82
N PHE A 42 -5.65 -9.90 -8.94
CA PHE A 42 -5.75 -10.46 -10.28
C PHE A 42 -4.37 -10.79 -10.81
N ASP A 43 -4.25 -11.84 -11.62
CA ASP A 43 -2.98 -12.19 -12.26
C ASP A 43 -2.68 -11.30 -13.48
N THR A 44 -3.70 -10.81 -14.19
CA THR A 44 -3.54 -10.01 -15.40
C THR A 44 -3.85 -8.54 -15.11
N TRP A 45 -2.85 -7.66 -15.25
CA TRP A 45 -2.99 -6.22 -14.94
C TRP A 45 -3.02 -5.33 -16.18
N TYR A 46 -2.73 -5.90 -17.35
CA TYR A 46 -2.67 -5.14 -18.59
C TYR A 46 -3.05 -6.01 -19.78
N HIS A 47 -3.49 -5.36 -20.84
CA HIS A 47 -3.73 -5.97 -22.14
C HIS A 47 -3.57 -4.91 -23.23
N ARG A 48 -2.65 -5.12 -24.16
CA ARG A 48 -2.35 -4.17 -25.25
C ARG A 48 -2.04 -2.78 -24.69
N ARG A 49 -2.93 -1.80 -24.90
CA ARG A 49 -2.78 -0.41 -24.46
C ARG A 49 -3.63 -0.09 -23.22
N PHE A 50 -4.20 -1.11 -22.58
CA PHE A 50 -4.95 -0.97 -21.34
C PHE A 50 -4.10 -1.48 -20.19
N VAL A 51 -4.06 -0.72 -19.11
CA VAL A 51 -3.39 -1.07 -17.85
C VAL A 51 -4.32 -0.72 -16.70
N LEU A 52 -4.34 -1.58 -15.70
CA LEU A 52 -5.08 -1.44 -14.46
C LEU A 52 -4.08 -1.10 -13.34
N LEU A 53 -4.56 -0.44 -12.29
CA LEU A 53 -3.79 -0.17 -11.07
C LEU A 53 -4.71 -0.08 -9.86
N GLY A 54 -4.14 -0.16 -8.66
CA GLY A 54 -4.91 -0.03 -7.41
C GLY A 54 -5.99 -1.12 -7.28
N ASP A 55 -7.16 -0.74 -6.74
CA ASP A 55 -8.29 -1.67 -6.50
C ASP A 55 -8.79 -2.39 -7.76
N ALA A 56 -8.51 -1.88 -8.96
CA ALA A 56 -8.82 -2.57 -10.22
C ALA A 56 -7.96 -3.84 -10.43
N CYS A 57 -6.77 -3.90 -9.83
CA CYS A 57 -5.84 -5.03 -9.87
C CYS A 57 -5.83 -5.82 -8.56
N HIS A 58 -5.94 -5.11 -7.43
CA HIS A 58 -5.74 -5.66 -6.10
C HIS A 58 -6.62 -4.96 -5.07
N LYS A 59 -7.74 -5.58 -4.76
CA LYS A 59 -8.58 -5.19 -3.64
C LYS A 59 -8.05 -5.88 -2.39
N LEU A 60 -7.38 -5.11 -1.53
CA LEU A 60 -6.73 -5.60 -0.31
C LEU A 60 -7.66 -5.50 0.90
N ASN A 61 -7.43 -6.33 1.94
CA ASN A 61 -8.16 -6.23 3.20
C ASN A 61 -7.98 -4.84 3.84
N PRO A 62 -9.06 -4.11 4.17
CA PRO A 62 -8.98 -2.82 4.85
C PRO A 62 -8.26 -2.88 6.20
N ALA A 63 -8.30 -4.02 6.90
CA ALA A 63 -7.60 -4.20 8.18
C ALA A 63 -6.09 -3.98 8.06
N GLY A 64 -5.50 -4.24 6.89
CA GLY A 64 -4.09 -3.96 6.63
C GLY A 64 -3.79 -2.49 6.37
N GLY A 65 -4.77 -1.66 5.99
CA GLY A 65 -4.55 -0.24 5.67
C GLY A 65 -3.66 0.02 4.44
N HIS A 66 -3.33 -1.01 3.65
CA HIS A 66 -2.36 -0.90 2.55
C HIS A 66 -2.96 -0.56 1.19
N GLY A 67 -4.29 -0.58 1.02
CA GLY A 67 -4.94 -0.39 -0.29
C GLY A 67 -4.57 0.93 -0.97
N ALA A 68 -4.85 2.06 -0.31
CA ALA A 68 -4.56 3.39 -0.87
C ALA A 68 -3.06 3.61 -1.13
N VAL A 69 -2.20 3.18 -0.19
CA VAL A 69 -0.75 3.30 -0.34
C VAL A 69 -0.24 2.46 -1.52
N SER A 70 -0.77 1.24 -1.70
CA SER A 70 -0.40 0.37 -2.81
C SER A 70 -0.82 0.97 -4.15
N ALA A 71 -2.03 1.54 -4.23
CA ALA A 71 -2.49 2.25 -5.43
C ALA A 71 -1.64 3.50 -5.76
N MET A 72 -1.15 4.22 -4.74
CA MET A 72 -0.21 5.33 -4.94
C MET A 72 1.14 4.84 -5.47
N HIS A 73 1.69 3.77 -4.88
CA HIS A 73 2.95 3.18 -5.35
C HIS A 73 2.84 2.68 -6.80
N ASP A 74 1.71 2.08 -7.17
CA ASP A 74 1.44 1.69 -8.54
C ASP A 74 1.44 2.87 -9.50
N SER A 75 0.77 3.96 -9.11
CA SER A 75 0.67 5.18 -9.91
C SER A 75 2.06 5.78 -10.15
N ILE A 76 2.91 5.79 -9.11
CA ILE A 76 4.29 6.29 -9.20
C ILE A 76 5.13 5.40 -10.12
N ALA A 77 5.10 4.08 -9.92
CA ALA A 77 5.86 3.14 -10.74
C ALA A 77 5.46 3.23 -12.22
N LEU A 78 4.16 3.23 -12.51
CA LEU A 78 3.64 3.35 -13.86
C LEU A 78 4.02 4.70 -14.50
N ALA A 79 3.87 5.81 -13.77
CA ALA A 79 4.25 7.14 -14.27
C ALA A 79 5.75 7.23 -14.60
N ASN A 80 6.60 6.67 -13.74
CA ASN A 80 8.04 6.61 -13.95
C ASN A 80 8.41 5.80 -15.21
N LEU A 81 7.82 4.60 -15.37
CA LEU A 81 8.08 3.76 -16.53
C LEU A 81 7.56 4.38 -17.83
N LEU A 82 6.39 5.02 -17.80
CA LEU A 82 5.85 5.77 -18.94
C LEU A 82 6.74 6.96 -19.32
N TYR A 83 7.35 7.64 -18.33
CA TYR A 83 8.29 8.72 -18.58
C TYR A 83 9.59 8.23 -19.22
N ALA A 84 10.10 7.10 -18.74
CA ALA A 84 11.34 6.49 -19.24
C ALA A 84 11.14 5.70 -20.56
N MET A 85 9.91 5.61 -21.06
CA MET A 85 9.57 4.81 -22.22
C MET A 85 10.24 5.33 -23.50
N PRO A 86 11.03 4.50 -24.22
CA PRO A 86 11.78 4.92 -25.41
C PRO A 86 10.89 5.31 -26.60
N SER A 87 9.75 4.64 -26.78
CA SER A 87 8.85 4.86 -27.93
C SER A 87 7.39 4.53 -27.57
N LYS A 88 6.42 5.07 -28.33
CA LYS A 88 4.98 4.85 -28.09
C LYS A 88 4.39 3.69 -28.92
N THR A 89 5.24 2.76 -29.34
CA THR A 89 4.82 1.58 -30.11
C THR A 89 4.01 0.63 -29.22
N SER A 90 3.20 -0.25 -29.84
CA SER A 90 2.35 -1.16 -29.06
C SER A 90 3.16 -2.17 -28.25
N ASP A 91 4.27 -2.65 -28.83
CA ASP A 91 5.15 -3.63 -28.21
C ASP A 91 5.89 -3.01 -27.03
N GLU A 92 6.38 -1.78 -27.18
CA GLU A 92 7.03 -1.04 -26.12
C GLU A 92 6.09 -0.76 -24.95
N ILE A 93 4.85 -0.34 -25.22
CA ILE A 93 3.84 -0.14 -24.18
C ILE A 93 3.53 -1.44 -23.44
N SER A 94 3.45 -2.56 -24.16
CA SER A 94 3.19 -3.86 -23.56
C SER A 94 4.35 -4.28 -22.65
N ARG A 95 5.61 -4.03 -23.07
CA ARG A 95 6.81 -4.26 -22.26
C ARG A 95 6.84 -3.40 -21.00
N ILE A 96 6.49 -2.11 -21.11
CA ILE A 96 6.41 -1.20 -19.95
C ILE A 96 5.34 -1.67 -18.96
N PHE A 97 4.21 -2.17 -19.43
CA PHE A 97 3.16 -2.70 -18.55
C PHE A 97 3.54 -4.03 -17.90
N GLU A 98 4.31 -4.87 -18.61
CA GLU A 98 4.92 -6.07 -18.05
C GLU A 98 5.88 -5.72 -16.92
N GLU A 99 6.80 -4.79 -17.16
CA GLU A 99 7.76 -4.33 -16.15
C GLU A 99 7.07 -3.72 -14.92
N TYR A 100 6.03 -2.90 -15.15
CA TYR A 100 5.18 -2.37 -14.07
C TYR A 100 4.61 -3.49 -13.19
N ARG A 101 4.09 -4.55 -13.80
CA ARG A 101 3.55 -5.69 -13.08
C ARG A 101 4.66 -6.45 -12.34
N GLU A 102 5.80 -6.70 -12.95
CA GLU A 102 6.93 -7.39 -12.31
C GLU A 102 7.43 -6.65 -11.07
N GLU A 103 7.48 -5.32 -11.11
CA GLU A 103 7.88 -4.50 -9.97
C GLU A 103 6.82 -4.51 -8.84
N ARG A 104 5.54 -4.41 -9.20
CA ARG A 104 4.47 -4.12 -8.22
C ARG A 104 3.75 -5.36 -7.69
N TYR A 105 3.63 -6.41 -8.50
CA TYR A 105 2.89 -7.61 -8.14
C TYR A 105 3.41 -8.28 -6.86
N PRO A 106 4.74 -8.49 -6.66
CA PRO A 106 5.24 -9.15 -5.45
C PRO A 106 4.91 -8.37 -4.16
N ALA A 107 5.07 -7.05 -4.18
CA ALA A 107 4.78 -6.18 -3.04
C ALA A 107 3.28 -6.17 -2.67
N VAL A 108 2.41 -6.24 -3.68
CA VAL A 108 0.96 -6.33 -3.48
C VAL A 108 0.56 -7.69 -2.90
N ILE A 109 1.16 -8.79 -3.37
CA ILE A 109 0.93 -10.13 -2.81
C ILE A 109 1.37 -10.21 -1.34
N GLU A 110 2.51 -9.60 -0.99
CA GLU A 110 2.95 -9.52 0.40
C GLU A 110 1.95 -8.75 1.26
N SER A 111 1.44 -7.62 0.76
CA SER A 111 0.43 -6.79 1.44
C SER A 111 -0.91 -7.53 1.61
N PHE A 112 -1.33 -8.29 0.59
CA PHE A 112 -2.52 -9.13 0.61
C PHE A 112 -2.41 -10.24 1.66
N ASN A 113 -1.30 -10.97 1.68
CA ASN A 113 -1.06 -12.04 2.65
C ASN A 113 -0.99 -11.49 4.08
N SER A 114 -0.30 -10.36 4.27
CA SER A 114 -0.18 -9.70 5.58
C SER A 114 -1.53 -9.20 6.09
N GLY A 115 -2.36 -8.62 5.21
CA GLY A 115 -3.72 -8.18 5.55
C GLY A 115 -4.61 -9.32 6.01
N GLN A 116 -4.57 -10.47 5.33
CA GLN A 116 -5.32 -11.66 5.74
C GLN A 116 -4.84 -12.25 7.08
N GLN A 117 -3.52 -12.29 7.30
CA GLN A 117 -2.97 -12.76 8.58
C GLN A 117 -3.38 -11.85 9.74
N LEU A 118 -3.28 -10.54 9.55
CA LEU A 118 -3.71 -9.57 10.57
C LEU A 118 -5.20 -9.72 10.86
N SER A 119 -6.04 -9.84 9.84
CA SER A 119 -7.48 -10.09 10.01
C SER A 119 -7.76 -11.32 10.88
N LYS A 120 -7.01 -12.42 10.68
CA LYS A 120 -7.14 -13.65 11.48
C LYS A 120 -6.66 -13.48 12.93
N ILE A 121 -5.60 -12.71 13.17
CA ILE A 121 -5.09 -12.41 14.52
C ILE A 121 -6.12 -11.57 15.32
N HIS A 122 -6.83 -10.68 14.64
CA HIS A 122 -7.88 -9.85 15.25
C HIS A 122 -9.20 -10.60 15.49
N GLN A 123 -9.33 -11.86 15.07
CA GLN A 123 -10.48 -12.69 15.44
C GLN A 123 -10.35 -13.14 16.91
N ALA A 124 -11.42 -12.96 17.67
CA ALA A 124 -11.45 -13.24 19.11
C ALA A 124 -11.10 -14.72 19.40
N GLY A 125 -10.10 -14.93 20.27
CA GLY A 125 -9.65 -16.25 20.69
C GLY A 125 -8.38 -16.21 21.53
N TYR A 126 -7.99 -17.35 22.10
CA TYR A 126 -6.79 -17.46 22.94
C TYR A 126 -5.50 -17.07 22.20
N VAL A 127 -5.41 -17.37 20.90
CA VAL A 127 -4.27 -17.00 20.05
C VAL A 127 -4.14 -15.48 19.94
N GLY A 128 -5.25 -14.77 19.66
CA GLY A 128 -5.25 -13.31 19.58
C GLY A 128 -4.84 -12.66 20.91
N ALA A 129 -5.30 -13.21 22.05
CA ALA A 129 -4.90 -12.72 23.37
C ALA A 129 -3.38 -12.88 23.63
N VAL A 130 -2.80 -14.03 23.25
CA VAL A 130 -1.35 -14.25 23.35
C VAL A 130 -0.58 -13.29 22.44
N VAL A 131 -1.02 -13.12 21.18
CA VAL A 131 -0.37 -12.21 20.23
C VAL A 131 -0.45 -10.77 20.70
N SER A 132 -1.62 -10.30 21.17
CA SER A 132 -1.76 -8.96 21.74
C SER A 132 -0.86 -8.77 22.96
N PHE A 133 -0.79 -9.76 23.87
CA PHE A 133 0.11 -9.69 25.01
C PHE A 133 1.57 -9.56 24.56
N LEU A 134 2.03 -10.38 23.61
CA LEU A 134 3.39 -10.30 23.08
C LEU A 134 3.65 -8.95 22.42
N MET A 135 2.76 -8.48 21.55
CA MET A 135 2.87 -7.18 20.86
C MET A 135 2.96 -6.00 21.84
N SER A 136 2.16 -6.02 22.91
CA SER A 136 2.18 -4.97 23.95
C SER A 136 3.45 -4.96 24.79
N HIS A 137 4.22 -6.05 24.81
CA HIS A 137 5.45 -6.18 25.60
C HIS A 137 6.71 -6.26 24.73
N ILE A 138 6.64 -5.92 23.44
CA ILE A 138 7.81 -5.89 22.57
C ILE A 138 8.79 -4.82 23.06
N PRO A 139 10.08 -5.17 23.28
CA PRO A 139 11.10 -4.18 23.60
C PRO A 139 11.25 -3.12 22.50
N MET A 140 11.46 -1.86 22.90
CA MET A 140 11.56 -0.73 21.97
C MET A 140 12.61 -0.90 20.86
N TRP A 141 13.72 -1.61 21.11
CA TRP A 141 14.73 -1.86 20.09
C TRP A 141 14.19 -2.77 18.97
N LEU A 142 13.42 -3.81 19.32
CA LEU A 142 12.83 -4.73 18.35
C LEU A 142 11.69 -4.04 17.59
N TRP A 143 10.88 -3.25 18.30
CA TRP A 143 9.85 -2.42 17.68
C TRP A 143 10.44 -1.47 16.63
N LYS A 144 11.57 -0.83 16.94
CA LYS A 144 12.29 0.05 15.99
C LYS A 144 12.77 -0.70 14.75
N ILE A 145 13.27 -1.93 14.89
CA ILE A 145 13.71 -2.75 13.74
C ILE A 145 12.51 -3.11 12.86
N MET A 146 11.40 -3.54 13.45
CA MET A 146 10.18 -3.86 12.71
C MET A 146 9.65 -2.63 11.96
N MET A 147 9.55 -1.48 12.64
CA MET A 147 9.11 -0.23 12.04
C MET A 147 10.05 0.25 10.93
N ALA A 148 11.37 0.08 11.09
CA ALA A 148 12.32 0.46 10.06
C ALA A 148 12.00 -0.21 8.71
N GLN A 149 11.65 -1.50 8.70
CA GLN A 149 11.30 -2.19 7.44
C GLN A 149 10.07 -1.58 6.76
N THR A 150 9.07 -1.17 7.53
CA THR A 150 7.82 -0.60 6.99
C THR A 150 8.00 0.77 6.33
N VAL A 151 9.07 1.51 6.65
CA VAL A 151 9.30 2.88 6.16
C VAL A 151 10.40 2.99 5.10
N ARG A 152 11.05 1.86 4.74
CA ARG A 152 12.17 1.83 3.79
C ARG A 152 11.72 2.07 2.36
N PHE A 153 10.58 1.52 1.98
CA PHE A 153 10.06 1.62 0.63
C PHE A 153 9.18 2.86 0.49
N ARG A 154 9.69 3.88 -0.20
CA ARG A 154 9.01 5.16 -0.43
C ARG A 154 9.30 5.68 -1.84
N PRO A 155 8.70 5.05 -2.87
CA PRO A 155 8.99 5.41 -4.26
C PRO A 155 8.63 6.87 -4.51
N GLN A 156 9.45 7.54 -5.30
CA GLN A 156 9.20 8.92 -5.75
C GLN A 156 9.05 8.97 -7.25
N VAL A 157 8.48 10.08 -7.73
CA VAL A 157 8.45 10.35 -9.17
C VAL A 157 9.84 10.80 -9.61
N GLY A 158 10.51 9.95 -10.40
CA GLY A 158 11.93 10.07 -10.75
C GLY A 158 12.25 11.30 -11.60
N PHE A 159 11.28 11.88 -12.28
CA PHE A 159 11.44 13.11 -13.06
C PHE A 159 11.04 14.39 -12.30
N MET A 160 10.73 14.30 -11.00
CA MET A 160 10.49 15.46 -10.13
C MET A 160 11.70 15.78 -9.25
N LYS A 161 11.68 16.94 -8.59
CA LYS A 161 12.70 17.29 -7.58
C LYS A 161 12.65 16.27 -6.44
N ARG A 162 13.80 15.68 -6.11
CA ARG A 162 13.90 14.75 -4.97
C ARG A 162 13.48 15.44 -3.69
N ILE A 163 12.66 14.76 -2.90
CA ILE A 163 12.29 15.22 -1.57
C ILE A 163 13.51 15.03 -0.66
N GLU A 164 13.83 16.07 0.10
CA GLU A 164 14.93 16.04 1.07
C GLU A 164 14.71 14.94 2.11
N LEU A 165 15.78 14.21 2.42
CA LEU A 165 15.76 13.14 3.41
C LEU A 165 15.65 13.72 4.82
N LYS A 166 14.45 13.65 5.41
CA LYS A 166 14.23 14.08 6.81
C LYS A 166 14.28 12.95 7.85
N GLY A 167 14.43 11.71 7.40
CA GLY A 167 14.38 10.51 8.26
C GLY A 167 15.74 9.84 8.45
N THR A 168 15.86 9.04 9.51
CA THR A 168 17.09 8.28 9.84
C THR A 168 17.32 7.07 8.92
N ILE A 169 16.27 6.56 8.30
CA ILE A 169 16.31 5.38 7.44
C ILE A 169 16.46 5.79 5.98
N ALA A 170 17.52 5.29 5.33
CA ALA A 170 17.74 5.48 3.90
C ALA A 170 16.62 4.81 3.08
N PRO A 171 16.13 5.47 2.01
CA PRO A 171 15.11 4.88 1.15
C PRO A 171 15.72 3.75 0.32
N VAL A 172 14.90 2.75 0.02
CA VAL A 172 15.15 1.86 -1.10
C VAL A 172 14.49 2.48 -2.32
N PHE A 173 15.27 2.71 -3.38
CA PHE A 173 14.76 3.23 -4.65
C PHE A 173 14.09 2.10 -5.44
N SER A 174 12.99 2.41 -6.12
CA SER A 174 12.36 1.44 -7.01
C SER A 174 13.07 1.42 -8.37
N PRO A 175 13.08 0.27 -9.08
CA PRO A 175 13.66 0.18 -10.42
C PRO A 175 13.08 1.22 -11.38
N SER A 176 11.76 1.41 -11.34
CA SER A 176 11.07 2.46 -12.09
C SER A 176 11.57 3.87 -11.77
N GLU A 177 11.78 4.22 -10.49
CA GLU A 177 12.27 5.54 -10.06
C GLU A 177 13.66 5.83 -10.62
N GLU A 178 14.58 4.87 -10.56
CA GLU A 178 15.93 5.01 -11.09
C GLU A 178 15.92 5.22 -12.61
N LYS A 179 15.14 4.42 -13.35
CA LYS A 179 14.97 4.59 -14.80
C LYS A 179 14.48 5.98 -15.18
N ALA A 180 13.43 6.47 -14.51
CA ALA A 180 12.90 7.80 -14.78
C ALA A 180 13.90 8.91 -14.44
N ARG A 181 14.67 8.73 -13.36
CA ARG A 181 15.72 9.67 -12.95
C ARG A 181 16.83 9.76 -13.98
N ASP A 182 17.32 8.62 -14.45
CA ASP A 182 18.40 8.58 -15.43
C ASP A 182 18.02 9.29 -16.73
N VAL A 183 16.80 9.06 -17.21
CA VAL A 183 16.27 9.74 -18.40
C VAL A 183 16.16 11.25 -18.16
N PHE A 184 15.67 11.68 -17.01
CA PHE A 184 15.56 13.11 -16.66
C PHE A 184 16.93 13.81 -16.60
N GLU A 185 17.91 13.18 -15.95
CA GLU A 185 19.27 13.76 -15.82
C GLU A 185 19.97 13.85 -17.18
N ASN A 186 19.80 12.84 -18.04
CA ASN A 186 20.36 12.85 -19.40
C ASN A 186 19.74 13.97 -20.26
N GLN A 187 18.44 14.22 -20.13
CA GLN A 187 17.77 15.33 -20.82
C GLN A 187 18.26 16.70 -20.31
N GLN A 188 18.49 16.86 -19.01
CA GLN A 188 19.03 18.12 -18.46
C GLN A 188 20.47 18.40 -18.90
N LYS A 189 21.31 17.36 -18.96
CA LYS A 189 22.69 17.47 -19.47
C LYS A 189 22.70 17.87 -20.95
N GLY A 190 21.85 17.24 -21.77
CA GLY A 190 21.72 17.57 -23.20
C GLY A 190 21.27 19.01 -23.44
N ASN A 191 20.29 19.51 -22.68
CA ASN A 191 19.82 20.90 -22.80
C ASN A 191 20.88 21.92 -22.36
N SER A 192 21.64 21.63 -21.31
CA SER A 192 22.73 22.50 -20.85
C SER A 192 23.86 22.58 -21.88
N ALA A 193 24.16 21.48 -22.58
CA ALA A 193 25.19 21.43 -23.61
C ALA A 193 24.79 22.13 -24.93
N ALA A 194 23.49 22.23 -25.22
CA ALA A 194 22.97 22.93 -26.41
C ALA A 194 22.84 24.46 -26.24
N THR A 195 23.04 24.97 -25.02
CA THR A 195 22.87 26.40 -24.68
C THR A 195 24.23 27.13 -24.52
N VAL A 196 25.35 26.45 -24.78
CA VAL A 196 26.72 27.00 -24.76
C VAL A 196 27.26 27.03 -26.18
#